data_AF-A0A0M9DJP1-F1
#
_entry.id   AF-A0A0M9DJP1-F1
#
_cell.length_a   1.000
_cell.length_b   1.000
_cell.length_c   1.000
_cell.angle_alpha   90.00
_cell.angle_beta   90.00
_cell.angle_gamma   90.00
#
_symmetry.space_group_name_H-M   'P 1'
#
loop_
_entity.id
_entity.type
_entity.pdbx_description
1 polymer ?
#
loop_
_entity_poly.entity_id
_entity_poly.type
_entity_poly.pdbx_seq_one_letter_code
_entity_poly.pdbx_strand_id
1 'polypeptide(L)' 'MEKITKKQIHMYGYDFEVYISEKDFITGKYRVTVNYLGYPDHISIDYGYTEQEAIDRTVRKVLTSSPLEAIKNIY' A
#
# COMPACT_ATOMS: atom_id res chain seq x y z
N MET A 1 16.87 11.06 -10.98
CA MET A 1 15.69 10.31 -11.45
C MET A 1 15.30 9.37 -10.33
N GLU A 2 14.16 9.58 -9.68
CA GLU A 2 13.65 8.65 -8.66
C GLU A 2 13.27 7.33 -9.35
N LYS A 3 13.85 6.21 -8.93
CA LYS A 3 13.49 4.90 -9.47
C LYS A 3 12.21 4.43 -8.78
N ILE A 4 11.16 4.27 -9.57
CA ILE A 4 9.89 3.69 -9.08
C ILE A 4 9.88 2.22 -9.51
N THR A 5 9.80 1.32 -8.54
CA THR A 5 9.65 -0.12 -8.77
C THR A 5 8.19 -0.50 -8.63
N LYS A 6 7.60 -1.04 -9.70
CA LYS A 6 6.24 -1.59 -9.69
C LYS A 6 6.29 -3.09 -9.41
N LYS A 7 5.48 -3.56 -8.46
CA LYS A 7 5.30 -4.98 -8.12
C LYS A 7 3.81 -5.28 -7.97
N GLN A 8 3.42 -6.50 -8.30
CA GLN A 8 2.13 -7.05 -7.89
C GLN A 8 2.36 -8.03 -6.74
N ILE A 9 1.58 -7.91 -5.68
CA ILE A 9 1.71 -8.75 -4.49
C ILE A 9 0.33 -9.27 -4.06
N HIS A 10 0.32 -10.49 -3.52
CA HIS A 10 -0.86 -11.07 -2.89
C HIS A 10 -0.67 -11.04 -1.36
N MET A 11 -1.49 -10.28 -0.64
CA MET A 11 -1.42 -10.14 0.81
C MET A 11 -2.82 -10.13 1.41
N TYR A 12 -2.99 -10.67 2.62
CA TYR A 12 -4.29 -10.68 3.32
C TYR A 12 -5.47 -11.26 2.52
N GLY A 13 -5.20 -12.12 1.52
CA GLY A 13 -6.22 -12.70 0.63
C GLY A 13 -6.63 -11.81 -0.55
N TYR A 14 -5.88 -10.74 -0.82
CA TYR A 14 -6.18 -9.74 -1.83
C TYR A 14 -4.96 -9.43 -2.71
N ASP A 15 -5.23 -9.08 -3.96
CA ASP A 15 -4.20 -8.67 -4.91
C ASP A 15 -4.03 -7.15 -4.93
N PHE A 16 -2.77 -6.72 -4.84
CA PHE A 16 -2.39 -5.32 -4.81
C PHE A 16 -1.35 -5.00 -5.86
N GLU A 17 -1.48 -3.81 -6.42
CA GLU A 17 -0.45 -3.20 -7.23
C GLU A 17 0.31 -2.17 -6.40
N VAL A 18 1.62 -2.36 -6.29
CA VAL A 18 2.47 -1.63 -5.35
C VAL A 18 3.56 -0.91 -6.12
N TYR A 19 3.67 0.38 -5.87
CA TYR A 19 4.69 1.26 -6.39
C TYR A 19 5.61 1.68 -5.26
N ILE A 20 6.85 1.21 -5.30
CA ILE A 20 7.88 1.50 -4.31
C ILE A 20 8.79 2.56 -4.91
N SER A 21 8.86 3.71 -4.26
CA SER A 21 9.86 4.73 -4.55
C SER A 21 11.10 4.49 -3.68
N GLU A 22 12.26 4.83 -4.21
CA GLU A 22 13.52 4.72 -3.47
C GLU A 22 13.50 5.49 -2.15
N LYS A 23 14.43 5.11 -1.25
CA LYS A 23 14.58 5.70 0.07
C LYS A 23 14.84 7.20 -0.06
N ASP A 24 13.92 8.01 0.46
CA ASP A 24 14.04 9.46 0.50
C ASP A 24 15.31 9.86 1.27
N PHE A 25 16.13 10.72 0.68
CA PHE A 25 17.46 11.07 1.24
C PHE A 25 17.36 11.87 2.53
N ILE A 26 16.25 12.58 2.76
CA ILE A 26 16.05 13.46 3.92
C ILE A 26 15.52 12.65 5.12
N THR A 27 14.50 11.84 4.88
CA THR A 27 13.81 11.07 5.92
C THR A 27 14.38 9.67 6.11
N GLY A 28 15.14 9.16 5.14
CA GLY A 28 15.63 7.80 5.14
C GLY A 28 14.51 6.76 5.04
N LYS A 29 13.35 7.09 4.46
CA LYS A 29 12.19 6.19 4.38
C LYS A 29 11.86 5.83 2.94
N TYR A 30 11.40 4.61 2.75
CA TYR A 30 10.77 4.18 1.51
C TYR A 30 9.36 4.75 1.45
N ARG A 31 8.98 5.33 0.31
CA ARG A 31 7.61 5.74 0.02
C ARG A 31 6.95 4.64 -0.80
N VAL A 32 5.81 4.16 -0.33
CA VAL A 32 5.05 3.11 -1.02
C VAL A 32 3.66 3.61 -1.33
N THR A 33 3.22 3.38 -2.56
CA THR A 33 1.83 3.58 -3.00
C THR A 33 1.24 2.22 -3.30
N VAL A 34 0.08 1.92 -2.72
CA VAL A 34 -0.65 0.66 -2.93
C VAL A 34 -1.98 0.99 -3.58
N ASN A 35 -2.29 0.28 -4.65
CA ASN A 35 -3.58 0.27 -5.32
C ASN A 35 -4.21 -1.12 -5.13
N TYR A 36 -5.42 -1.15 -4.58
CA TYR A 36 -6.16 -2.41 -4.43
C TYR A 36 -6.83 -2.80 -5.75
N LEU A 37 -6.42 -3.93 -6.33
CA LEU A 37 -6.91 -4.34 -7.65
C LEU A 37 -8.40 -4.76 -7.64
N GLY A 38 -8.93 -5.15 -6.48
CA GLY A 38 -10.36 -5.45 -6.33
C GLY A 38 -11.24 -4.20 -6.21
N TYR A 39 -10.66 -3.02 -5.98
CA TYR A 39 -11.39 -1.77 -5.92
C TYR A 39 -10.50 -0.58 -6.32
N PRO A 40 -10.50 -0.21 -7.61
CA PRO A 40 -9.51 0.71 -8.19
C PRO A 40 -9.54 2.14 -7.65
N ASP A 41 -10.61 2.55 -6.95
CA ASP A 41 -10.70 3.83 -6.25
C ASP A 41 -9.98 3.84 -4.87
N HIS A 42 -9.47 2.69 -4.41
CA HIS A 42 -8.73 2.59 -3.15
C HIS A 42 -7.22 2.55 -3.37
N ILE A 43 -6.66 3.76 -3.42
CA ILE A 43 -5.22 3.98 -3.44
C ILE A 43 -4.80 4.57 -2.09
N SER A 44 -3.71 4.06 -1.52
CA SER A 44 -3.11 4.58 -0.29
C SER A 44 -1.62 4.76 -0.44
N ILE A 45 -1.09 5.74 0.29
CA ILE A 45 0.34 6.06 0.32
C ILE A 45 0.79 6.07 1.78
N ASP A 46 1.91 5.42 2.06
CA ASP A 46 2.58 5.50 3.36
C ASP A 46 4.10 5.36 3.23
N TYR A 47 4.79 5.47 4.37
CA TYR A 47 6.24 5.46 4.48
C TYR A 47 6.71 4.40 5.47
N GLY A 48 7.87 3.82 5.24
CA GLY A 48 8.50 2.88 6.17
C GLY A 48 10.01 2.91 6.11
N TYR A 49 10.67 2.46 7.18
CA TYR A 49 12.14 2.42 7.21
C TYR A 49 12.70 1.27 6.37
N THR A 50 11.89 0.27 6.08
CA THR A 50 12.16 -0.84 5.15
C THR A 50 11.07 -0.92 4.09
N GLU A 51 11.40 -1.51 2.93
CA GLU A 51 10.42 -1.75 1.86
C GLU A 51 9.21 -2.55 2.39
N GLN A 52 9.46 -3.63 3.12
CA GLN A 52 8.42 -4.54 3.58
C GLN A 52 7.50 -3.90 4.64
N GLU A 53 8.06 -3.10 5.55
CA GLU A 53 7.28 -2.33 6.53
C GLU A 53 6.39 -1.29 5.84
N ALA A 54 6.94 -0.56 4.85
CA ALA A 54 6.18 0.44 4.10
C ALA A 54 5.02 -0.21 3.34
N ILE A 55 5.24 -1.37 2.72
CA ILE A 55 4.21 -2.15 2.04
C ILE A 55 3.14 -2.59 3.04
N ASP A 56 3.51 -3.25 4.14
CA ASP A 56 2.55 -3.77 5.12
C ASP A 56 1.66 -2.65 5.70
N ARG A 57 2.26 -1.53 6.11
CA ARG A 57 1.51 -0.37 6.64
C ARG A 57 0.55 0.20 5.60
N THR A 58 1.00 0.33 4.35
CA THR A 58 0.17 0.89 3.28
C THR A 58 -0.97 -0.06 2.87
N VAL A 59 -0.72 -1.37 2.83
CA VAL A 59 -1.75 -2.39 2.57
C VAL A 59 -2.78 -2.42 3.69
N ARG A 60 -2.36 -2.41 4.96
CA ARG A 60 -3.32 -2.32 6.08
C ARG A 60 -4.19 -1.08 5.98
N LYS A 61 -3.60 0.06 5.66
CA LYS A 61 -4.30 1.34 5.49
C LYS A 61 -5.31 1.31 4.34
N VAL A 62 -4.97 0.68 3.21
CA VAL A 62 -5.88 0.55 2.08
C VAL A 62 -7.07 -0.35 2.43
N LEU A 63 -6.83 -1.42 3.21
CA LEU A 63 -7.86 -2.33 3.66
C LEU A 63 -8.79 -1.70 4.71
N THR A 64 -8.24 -0.95 5.67
CA THR A 64 -9.05 -0.27 6.71
C THR A 64 -9.82 0.92 6.17
N SER A 65 -9.33 1.55 5.10
CA SER A 65 -10.04 2.64 4.41
C SER A 65 -11.05 2.14 3.37
N SER A 66 -11.08 0.82 3.11
CA SER A 66 -12.03 0.23 2.18
C SER A 66 -13.40 0.03 2.86
N PRO A 67 -14.52 0.33 2.18
CA PRO A 67 -15.86 0.11 2.69
C PRO A 67 -16.18 -1.38 2.92
N LEU A 68 -15.29 -2.32 2.57
CA LEU A 68 -15.42 -3.73 2.95
C LEU A 68 -15.47 -3.92 4.48
N GLU A 69 -14.72 -3.13 5.27
CA GLU A 69 -14.89 -3.12 6.74
C GLU A 69 -16.19 -2.44 7.16
N ALA A 70 -16.64 -1.41 6.42
CA ALA A 70 -17.92 -0.77 6.68
C ALA A 70 -19.10 -1.74 6.45
N ILE A 71 -19.04 -2.59 5.41
CA ILE A 71 -20.07 -3.59 5.10
C ILE A 71 -20.05 -4.74 6.11
N LYS A 72 -18.88 -5.13 6.63
CA LYS A 72 -18.75 -6.21 7.63
C LYS A 72 -19.41 -5.89 8.97
N ASN A 73 -19.58 -4.61 9.30
CA ASN A 73 -20.24 -4.15 10.53
C ASN A 73 -21.76 -3.91 10.37
N ILE A 74 -22.35 -4.23 9.21
CA ILE A 74 -23.79 -4.09 8.95
C ILE A 74 -24.53 -5.45 9.10
N TYR A 75 -23.79 -6.55 9.35
CA TYR A 75 -24.35 -7.89 9.54
C TYR A 75 -24.24 -8.38 10.98
#